data_AF-A0A168E2G0-F1
#
_entry.id   AF-A0A168E2G0-F1
#
_cell.length_a   1.000
_cell.length_b   1.000
_cell.length_c   1.000
_cell.angle_alpha   90.00
_cell.angle_beta   90.00
_cell.angle_gamma   90.00
#
_symmetry.space_group_name_H-M   'P 1'
#
loop_
_entity.id
_entity.type
_entity.pdbx_description
1 polymer ?
#
loop_
_entity_poly.entity_id
_entity_poly.type
_entity_poly.pdbx_seq_one_letter_code
_entity_poly.pdbx_strand_id
1 'polypeptide(L)'
;MVCFLKYTGAALAVISTAIASPTSATVDARKAPLIPNGKKAGSAGGRAMRHWKDHIGWWYDWTPKPSGHDEVMGVSMLRGRRHQRKTDADRLRAFQILHETPLYLLGLNEPDCPGKDSADLRVAQGGRAGSLLGSPSMCKQKDEGWLAKFRTQSLDADWDLTAIHSYKDSIGRPARSSGRSTTSSTTSVDLFEKNEHVMAYAYTGGGGLAPNWLPTNGDGSQLSESGGTYLNAITKYN
;
A
#
# COMPACT_ATOMS: atom_id res chain seq x y z
N MET A 1 88.64 1.55 26.08
CA MET A 1 88.25 2.06 24.76
C MET A 1 86.95 1.38 24.36
N VAL A 2 85.82 1.99 24.71
CA VAL A 2 84.47 1.44 24.48
C VAL A 2 83.74 2.41 23.54
N CYS A 3 83.33 1.90 22.39
CA CYS A 3 82.71 2.64 21.30
C CYS A 3 81.18 2.67 21.50
N PHE A 4 80.58 3.85 21.67
CA PHE A 4 79.13 4.01 21.71
C PHE A 4 78.58 4.25 20.30
N LEU A 5 77.84 3.29 19.76
CA LEU A 5 77.01 3.45 18.57
C LEU A 5 75.78 4.30 18.91
N LYS A 6 75.62 5.45 18.24
CA LYS A 6 74.38 6.23 18.24
C LYS A 6 73.42 5.65 17.20
N TYR A 7 72.31 5.07 17.64
CA TYR A 7 71.18 4.72 16.77
C TYR A 7 70.28 5.95 16.58
N THR A 8 70.19 6.42 15.34
CA THR A 8 69.19 7.40 14.89
C THR A 8 67.83 6.72 14.72
N GLY A 9 66.83 7.15 15.48
CA GLY A 9 65.45 6.68 15.36
C GLY A 9 64.77 7.22 14.11
N ALA A 10 64.25 6.32 13.27
CA ALA A 10 63.34 6.68 12.17
C ALA A 10 61.91 6.76 12.72
N ALA A 11 61.27 7.91 12.57
CA ALA A 11 59.86 8.09 12.90
C ALA A 11 58.98 7.47 11.79
N LEU A 12 58.15 6.49 12.16
CA LEU A 12 57.09 5.95 11.29
C LEU A 12 55.94 6.96 11.20
N ALA A 13 55.71 7.51 10.01
CA ALA A 13 54.51 8.27 9.69
C ALA A 13 53.36 7.31 9.37
N VAL A 14 52.34 7.28 10.23
CA VAL A 14 51.10 6.53 10.00
C VAL A 14 50.22 7.36 9.09
N ILE A 15 50.00 6.89 7.86
CA ILE A 15 49.04 7.47 6.92
C ILE A 15 47.65 6.93 7.30
N SER A 16 46.87 7.74 8.03
CA SER A 16 45.45 7.45 8.25
C SER A 16 44.67 7.72 6.97
N THR A 17 44.30 6.66 6.25
CA THR A 17 43.28 6.73 5.20
C THR A 17 41.91 6.92 5.85
N ALA A 18 41.37 8.15 5.78
CA ALA A 18 40.00 8.41 6.15
C ALA A 18 39.07 7.71 5.14
N ILE A 19 38.48 6.59 5.55
CA ILE A 19 37.41 5.93 4.80
C ILE A 19 36.19 6.86 4.93
N ALA A 20 35.87 7.57 3.85
CA ALA A 20 34.63 8.34 3.78
C ALA A 20 33.47 7.36 3.97
N SER A 21 32.76 7.49 5.10
CA SER A 21 31.51 6.78 5.30
C SER A 21 30.54 7.18 4.19
N PRO A 22 29.81 6.23 3.58
CA PRO A 22 28.77 6.58 2.63
C PRO A 22 27.77 7.48 3.37
N THR A 23 27.59 8.69 2.85
CA THR A 23 26.56 9.61 3.30
C THR A 23 25.23 8.92 3.07
N SER A 24 24.67 8.32 4.12
CA SER A 24 23.27 7.92 4.12
C SER A 24 22.47 9.18 3.82
N ALA A 25 21.93 9.28 2.61
CA ALA A 25 20.97 10.30 2.29
C ALA A 25 19.86 10.21 3.36
N THR A 26 19.75 11.24 4.19
CA THR A 26 18.63 11.40 5.09
C THR A 26 17.40 11.56 4.21
N VAL A 27 16.71 10.46 3.95
CA VAL A 27 15.37 10.47 3.38
C VAL A 27 14.53 11.28 4.36
N ASP A 28 14.05 12.45 3.94
CA ASP A 28 13.13 13.26 4.73
C ASP A 28 12.03 12.36 5.29
N ALA A 29 11.88 12.37 6.62
CA ALA A 29 10.91 11.54 7.30
C ALA A 29 9.51 11.88 6.76
N ARG A 30 8.92 10.92 6.03
CA ARG A 30 7.55 11.01 5.52
C ARG A 30 6.64 11.19 6.75
N LYS A 31 6.06 12.38 6.89
CA LYS A 31 5.48 12.90 8.15
C LYS A 31 4.18 12.19 8.59
N ALA A 32 3.58 11.38 7.71
CA ALA A 32 2.33 10.70 8.00
C ALA A 32 2.56 9.43 8.85
N PRO A 33 1.68 9.12 9.82
CA PRO A 33 1.76 7.86 10.57
C PRO A 33 1.46 6.66 9.66
N LEU A 34 2.08 5.50 9.92
CA LEU A 34 1.84 4.29 9.12
C LEU A 34 0.39 3.79 9.23
N ILE A 35 -0.29 4.07 10.35
CA ILE A 35 -1.71 3.78 10.58
C ILE A 35 -2.51 5.04 10.28
N PRO A 36 -3.29 5.07 9.19
CA PRO A 36 -4.04 6.25 8.78
C PRO A 36 -5.11 6.64 9.79
N ASN A 37 -5.09 7.91 10.23
CA ASN A 37 -6.08 8.48 11.16
C ASN A 37 -6.34 7.61 12.41
N GLY A 38 -5.30 6.90 12.88
CA GLY A 38 -5.36 6.05 14.07
C GLY A 38 -6.15 4.74 13.94
N LYS A 39 -6.71 4.41 12.77
CA LYS A 39 -7.53 3.20 12.56
C LYS A 39 -7.01 2.39 11.38
N LYS A 40 -6.73 1.10 11.61
CA LYS A 40 -6.27 0.19 10.54
C LYS A 40 -7.38 -0.06 9.51
N ALA A 41 -8.63 -0.15 9.96
CA ALA A 41 -9.79 -0.38 9.11
C ALA A 41 -10.01 0.74 8.09
N GLY A 42 -10.32 0.35 6.85
CA GLY A 42 -10.55 1.23 5.73
C GLY A 42 -11.48 0.65 4.67
N SER A 43 -11.66 1.38 3.57
CA SER A 43 -12.55 0.96 2.48
C SER A 43 -11.93 1.16 1.09
N ALA A 44 -12.06 0.15 0.24
CA ALA A 44 -11.72 0.23 -1.17
C ALA A 44 -13.02 0.39 -1.97
N GLY A 45 -13.30 1.63 -2.35
CA GLY A 45 -14.56 2.13 -2.91
C GLY A 45 -15.44 2.85 -1.88
N GLY A 46 -16.30 3.76 -2.33
CA GLY A 46 -17.15 4.60 -1.45
C GLY A 46 -18.55 4.03 -1.12
N ARG A 47 -18.91 2.87 -1.69
CA ARG A 47 -20.31 2.39 -1.69
C ARG A 47 -20.93 2.22 -0.29
N ALA A 48 -20.15 1.80 0.70
CA ALA A 48 -20.63 1.55 2.08
C ALA A 48 -20.32 2.70 3.05
N MET A 49 -19.87 3.86 2.55
CA MET A 49 -19.22 4.84 3.41
C MET A 49 -20.14 5.50 4.42
N ARG A 50 -21.40 5.72 4.03
CA ARG A 50 -22.46 6.18 4.94
C ARG A 50 -22.68 5.30 6.18
N HIS A 51 -22.22 4.05 6.16
CA HIS A 51 -22.34 3.11 7.28
C HIS A 51 -21.04 2.90 8.05
N TRP A 52 -19.89 3.04 7.39
CA TRP A 52 -18.59 2.66 7.96
C TRP A 52 -17.76 3.84 8.42
N LYS A 53 -18.08 5.07 8.00
CA LYS A 53 -17.25 6.27 8.23
C LYS A 53 -16.80 6.49 9.67
N ASP A 54 -17.65 6.17 10.65
CA ASP A 54 -17.33 6.39 12.07
C ASP A 54 -16.40 5.30 12.64
N HIS A 55 -16.15 4.23 11.88
CA HIS A 55 -15.39 3.04 12.28
C HIS A 55 -14.16 2.77 11.42
N ILE A 56 -13.84 3.66 10.48
CA ILE A 56 -12.67 3.53 9.61
C ILE A 56 -11.80 4.78 9.67
N GLY A 57 -10.51 4.61 9.38
CA GLY A 57 -9.55 5.73 9.35
C GLY A 57 -9.38 6.33 7.96
N TRP A 58 -9.63 5.53 6.92
CA TRP A 58 -9.21 5.87 5.56
C TRP A 58 -10.01 5.14 4.49
N TRP A 59 -9.97 5.67 3.28
CA TRP A 59 -10.57 5.02 2.11
C TRP A 59 -9.85 5.41 0.81
N TYR A 60 -10.07 4.66 -0.26
CA TYR A 60 -9.63 5.02 -1.62
C TYR A 60 -10.61 4.51 -2.67
N ASP A 61 -10.59 5.08 -3.87
CA ASP A 61 -11.49 4.74 -4.99
C ASP A 61 -10.74 4.50 -6.31
N TRP A 62 -9.48 4.06 -6.19
CA TRP A 62 -8.56 3.85 -7.31
C TRP A 62 -8.29 5.11 -8.15
N THR A 63 -8.57 6.31 -7.62
CA THR A 63 -8.27 7.58 -8.28
C THR A 63 -7.12 8.34 -7.60
N PRO A 64 -6.51 9.32 -8.30
CA PRO A 64 -5.51 10.21 -7.71
C PRO A 64 -6.03 11.11 -6.59
N LYS A 65 -7.34 11.37 -6.54
CA LYS A 65 -7.99 12.22 -5.55
C LYS A 65 -9.38 11.66 -5.28
N PRO A 66 -9.53 10.76 -4.29
CA PRO A 66 -10.84 10.27 -3.88
C PRO A 66 -11.77 11.43 -3.54
N SER A 67 -13.06 11.30 -3.85
CA SER A 67 -14.05 12.36 -3.65
C SER A 67 -15.42 11.82 -3.26
N GLY A 68 -16.23 12.67 -2.60
CA GLY A 68 -17.59 12.33 -2.18
C GLY A 68 -17.72 11.82 -0.74
N HIS A 69 -16.60 11.70 -0.02
CA HIS A 69 -16.53 11.29 1.38
C HIS A 69 -15.40 12.03 2.11
N ASP A 70 -15.50 13.37 2.15
CA ASP A 70 -14.46 14.24 2.71
C ASP A 70 -14.33 14.09 4.24
N GLU A 71 -15.33 13.49 4.90
CA GLU A 71 -15.32 13.19 6.32
C GLU A 71 -14.40 12.02 6.71
N VAL A 72 -13.94 11.22 5.74
CA VAL A 72 -12.96 10.14 5.94
C VAL A 72 -11.71 10.43 5.11
N MET A 73 -10.53 10.21 5.67
CA MET A 73 -9.27 10.50 4.99
C MET A 73 -9.14 9.73 3.66
N GLY A 74 -9.12 10.46 2.54
CA GLY A 74 -8.90 9.90 1.21
C GLY A 74 -7.43 9.58 0.95
N VAL A 75 -7.15 8.35 0.50
CA VAL A 75 -5.83 7.88 0.08
C VAL A 75 -5.73 7.91 -1.44
N SER A 76 -4.71 8.61 -1.94
CA SER A 76 -4.49 8.75 -3.38
C SER A 76 -3.93 7.46 -3.98
N MET A 77 -4.27 7.17 -5.24
CA MET A 77 -3.72 6.03 -5.96
C MET A 77 -3.34 6.39 -7.40
N LEU A 78 -2.17 5.94 -7.82
CA LEU A 78 -1.82 5.88 -9.24
C LEU A 78 -2.17 4.50 -9.79
N ARG A 79 -3.40 4.33 -10.30
CA ARG A 79 -3.90 3.00 -10.71
C ARG A 79 -3.06 2.33 -11.80
N GLY A 80 -2.66 3.05 -12.84
CA GLY A 80 -2.03 2.46 -14.03
C GLY A 80 -1.41 3.51 -14.97
N ARG A 81 -0.85 3.04 -16.09
CA ARG A 81 -0.37 3.89 -17.20
C ARG A 81 -1.31 3.75 -18.40
N ARG A 82 -1.29 4.73 -19.31
CA ARG A 82 -2.24 5.01 -20.43
C ARG A 82 -2.66 3.83 -21.34
N HIS A 83 -2.10 2.64 -21.19
CA HIS A 83 -2.20 1.56 -22.16
C HIS A 83 -3.54 0.82 -22.20
N GLN A 84 -4.36 0.91 -21.15
CA GLN A 84 -5.58 0.09 -21.11
C GLN A 84 -6.84 0.80 -21.61
N ARG A 85 -7.22 2.00 -21.13
CA ARG A 85 -8.46 2.70 -21.53
C ARG A 85 -8.42 4.22 -21.28
N LYS A 86 -9.42 4.95 -21.83
CA LYS A 86 -9.67 6.37 -21.55
C LYS A 86 -9.64 6.69 -20.04
N THR A 87 -10.19 5.81 -19.20
CA THR A 87 -10.23 5.98 -17.75
C THR A 87 -8.85 5.97 -17.08
N ASP A 88 -7.90 5.15 -17.54
CA ASP A 88 -6.55 5.12 -16.95
C ASP A 88 -5.69 6.27 -17.46
N ALA A 89 -5.91 6.70 -18.71
CA ALA A 89 -5.32 7.92 -19.23
C ALA A 89 -5.84 9.17 -18.49
N ASP A 90 -7.14 9.23 -18.20
CA ASP A 90 -7.76 10.31 -17.42
C ASP A 90 -7.23 10.34 -15.99
N ARG A 91 -7.09 9.17 -15.33
CA ARG A 91 -6.47 9.06 -13.99
C ARG A 91 -5.01 9.45 -13.99
N LEU A 92 -4.21 9.02 -14.97
CA LEU A 92 -2.82 9.45 -15.04
C LEU A 92 -2.73 10.97 -15.26
N ARG A 93 -3.58 11.54 -16.11
CA ARG A 93 -3.63 13.00 -16.32
C ARG A 93 -4.03 13.72 -15.04
N ALA A 94 -5.06 13.25 -14.35
CA ALA A 94 -5.49 13.80 -13.06
C ALA A 94 -4.36 13.74 -12.02
N PHE A 95 -3.58 12.66 -11.98
CA PHE A 95 -2.41 12.53 -11.13
C PHE A 95 -1.31 13.56 -11.49
N GLN A 96 -1.04 13.74 -12.79
CA GLN A 96 -0.01 14.67 -13.29
C GLN A 96 -0.32 16.14 -13.00
N ILE A 97 -1.58 16.49 -12.77
CA ILE A 97 -2.02 17.86 -12.45
C ILE A 97 -2.35 18.04 -10.96
N LEU A 98 -2.01 17.08 -10.09
CA LEU A 98 -2.16 17.28 -8.64
C LEU A 98 -1.26 18.43 -8.20
N HIS A 99 -1.88 19.45 -7.60
CA HIS A 99 -1.17 20.61 -7.06
C HIS A 99 -0.70 20.40 -5.61
N GLU A 100 -1.30 19.43 -4.92
CA GLU A 100 -0.99 19.09 -3.53
C GLU A 100 -0.33 17.72 -3.48
N THR A 101 0.68 17.58 -2.61
CA THR A 101 1.29 16.28 -2.32
C THR A 101 0.36 15.51 -1.37
N PRO A 102 -0.18 14.36 -1.78
CA PRO A 102 -1.05 13.59 -0.90
C PRO A 102 -0.26 13.02 0.29
N LEU A 103 -0.90 12.83 1.44
CA LEU A 103 -0.24 12.22 2.60
C LEU A 103 0.15 10.77 2.34
N TYR A 104 -0.71 10.02 1.65
CA TYR A 104 -0.52 8.62 1.30
C TYR A 104 -0.75 8.45 -0.20
N LEU A 105 0.15 7.70 -0.84
CA LEU A 105 0.07 7.39 -2.26
C LEU A 105 0.24 5.88 -2.48
N LEU A 106 -0.83 5.20 -2.87
CA LEU A 106 -0.79 3.82 -3.33
C LEU A 106 -0.24 3.75 -4.77
N GLY A 107 0.61 2.76 -5.00
CA GLY A 107 1.18 2.46 -6.31
C GLY A 107 0.18 1.83 -7.28
N LEU A 108 0.72 1.17 -8.30
CA LEU A 108 -0.03 0.56 -9.39
C LEU A 108 -0.95 -0.57 -8.89
N ASN A 109 -2.17 -0.63 -9.41
CA ASN A 109 -3.14 -1.67 -9.08
C ASN A 109 -2.91 -2.90 -9.95
N GLU A 110 -2.38 -3.99 -9.43
CA GLU A 110 -2.24 -5.27 -10.14
C GLU A 110 -1.51 -5.14 -11.50
N PRO A 111 -0.27 -4.63 -11.55
CA PRO A 111 0.48 -4.58 -12.81
C PRO A 111 0.84 -5.96 -13.36
N ASP A 112 0.76 -7.01 -12.54
CA ASP A 112 1.11 -8.39 -12.87
C ASP A 112 -0.05 -9.23 -13.45
N CYS A 113 -1.24 -8.63 -13.59
CA CYS A 113 -2.40 -9.23 -14.26
C CYS A 113 -2.88 -8.41 -15.47
N PRO A 114 -3.34 -9.10 -16.53
CA PRO A 114 -4.14 -8.47 -17.57
C PRO A 114 -5.58 -8.24 -17.07
N GLY A 115 -6.27 -7.25 -17.63
CA GLY A 115 -7.72 -7.10 -17.49
C GLY A 115 -8.16 -5.71 -17.06
N LYS A 116 -9.46 -5.44 -17.23
CA LYS A 116 -10.08 -4.10 -17.08
C LYS A 116 -9.87 -3.45 -15.71
N ASP A 117 -9.59 -4.26 -14.68
CA ASP A 117 -9.46 -3.80 -13.31
C ASP A 117 -8.01 -3.75 -12.81
N SER A 118 -7.06 -4.21 -13.62
CA SER A 118 -5.64 -4.34 -13.31
C SER A 118 -4.82 -3.39 -14.20
N ALA A 119 -3.59 -3.05 -13.82
CA ALA A 119 -2.78 -2.06 -14.53
C ALA A 119 -2.07 -2.65 -15.76
N ASP A 120 -1.77 -3.96 -15.77
CA ASP A 120 -1.06 -4.70 -16.83
C ASP A 120 0.19 -3.95 -17.33
N LEU A 121 1.21 -3.88 -16.48
CA LEU A 121 2.45 -3.16 -16.77
C LEU A 121 3.63 -4.08 -16.60
N ARG A 122 4.56 -4.06 -17.56
CA ARG A 122 5.74 -4.93 -17.51
C ARG A 122 6.69 -4.58 -16.36
N VAL A 123 7.04 -3.29 -16.19
CA VAL A 123 7.78 -2.67 -15.07
C VAL A 123 7.60 -1.14 -15.20
N ALA A 124 7.42 -0.39 -14.10
CA ALA A 124 7.25 1.07 -14.11
C ALA A 124 8.39 1.82 -13.36
N GLN A 125 8.37 3.15 -13.37
CA GLN A 125 9.28 4.01 -12.57
C GLN A 125 8.52 4.64 -11.39
N GLY A 126 9.24 4.86 -10.28
CA GLY A 126 8.74 5.30 -8.96
C GLY A 126 8.28 6.76 -8.88
N GLY A 127 7.65 7.12 -7.76
CA GLY A 127 7.09 8.46 -7.48
C GLY A 127 8.07 9.42 -6.82
N ARG A 128 7.77 10.74 -6.85
CA ARG A 128 8.56 11.80 -6.20
C ARG A 128 8.17 12.01 -4.72
N ALA A 129 9.10 12.60 -3.98
CA ALA A 129 9.11 12.73 -2.52
C ALA A 129 7.95 13.54 -1.91
N GLY A 130 7.58 13.18 -0.67
CA GLY A 130 6.69 13.93 0.23
C GLY A 130 5.50 13.12 0.77
N SER A 131 5.03 12.13 0.01
CA SER A 131 3.98 11.18 0.43
C SER A 131 4.57 9.95 1.11
N LEU A 132 3.78 9.31 1.96
CA LEU A 132 3.99 7.92 2.37
C LEU A 132 3.62 7.01 1.19
N LEU A 133 4.60 6.26 0.67
CA LEU A 133 4.46 5.50 -0.57
C LEU A 133 4.08 4.04 -0.28
N GLY A 134 2.97 3.61 -0.87
CA GLY A 134 2.58 2.21 -0.98
C GLY A 134 3.15 1.59 -2.26
N SER A 135 3.67 0.37 -2.17
CA SER A 135 4.10 -0.40 -3.35
C SER A 135 2.94 -0.61 -4.34
N PRO A 136 3.23 -1.00 -5.58
CA PRO A 136 2.25 -1.69 -6.42
C PRO A 136 1.65 -2.92 -5.69
N SER A 137 0.36 -3.19 -5.90
CA SER A 137 -0.34 -4.34 -5.31
C SER A 137 -0.46 -5.48 -6.33
N MET A 138 -0.11 -6.72 -5.95
CA MET A 138 0.01 -7.84 -6.89
C MET A 138 -1.24 -8.72 -6.91
N CYS A 139 -1.78 -9.02 -8.09
CA CYS A 139 -2.92 -9.93 -8.25
C CYS A 139 -2.54 -11.39 -7.96
N LYS A 140 -1.28 -11.77 -8.21
CA LYS A 140 -0.76 -13.14 -7.98
C LYS A 140 -0.50 -13.43 -6.50
N GLN A 141 -0.68 -12.44 -5.63
CA GLN A 141 -0.56 -12.58 -4.17
C GLN A 141 0.82 -13.18 -3.82
N LYS A 142 0.88 -14.19 -2.95
CA LYS A 142 2.14 -14.86 -2.56
C LYS A 142 2.94 -15.48 -3.73
N ASP A 143 2.30 -15.71 -4.87
CA ASP A 143 2.89 -16.35 -6.05
C ASP A 143 3.39 -15.30 -7.08
N GLU A 144 3.41 -14.02 -6.68
CA GLU A 144 3.95 -12.93 -7.49
C GLU A 144 5.48 -12.99 -7.58
N GLY A 145 6.03 -12.54 -8.70
CA GLY A 145 7.46 -12.25 -8.84
C GLY A 145 7.72 -10.94 -9.57
N TRP A 146 6.67 -10.12 -9.72
CA TRP A 146 6.74 -8.85 -10.43
C TRP A 146 7.32 -7.78 -9.51
N LEU A 147 6.87 -7.73 -8.26
CA LEU A 147 7.34 -6.75 -7.29
C LEU A 147 8.81 -7.00 -6.92
N ALA A 148 9.21 -8.27 -6.84
CA ALA A 148 10.61 -8.66 -6.70
C ALA A 148 11.48 -8.08 -7.84
N LYS A 149 11.05 -8.20 -9.10
CA LYS A 149 11.76 -7.64 -10.27
C LYS A 149 11.68 -6.11 -10.35
N PHE A 150 10.60 -5.53 -9.88
CA PHE A 150 10.41 -4.08 -9.83
C PHE A 150 11.37 -3.45 -8.80
N ARG A 151 11.59 -4.11 -7.66
CA ARG A 151 12.51 -3.64 -6.62
C ARG A 151 13.97 -3.60 -7.08
N THR A 152 14.37 -4.44 -8.04
CA THR A 152 15.73 -4.43 -8.59
C THR A 152 15.97 -3.31 -9.61
N GLN A 153 14.94 -2.51 -9.93
CA GLN A 153 15.09 -1.37 -10.83
C GLN A 153 15.71 -0.18 -10.09
N SER A 154 16.31 0.75 -10.84
CA SER A 154 16.70 2.04 -10.29
C SER A 154 15.44 2.87 -10.05
N LEU A 155 15.02 2.91 -8.78
CA LEU A 155 13.88 3.71 -8.31
C LEU A 155 14.40 4.98 -7.64
N ASP A 156 13.78 6.12 -7.94
CA ASP A 156 14.10 7.40 -7.29
C ASP A 156 13.76 7.39 -5.79
N ALA A 157 12.83 6.51 -5.38
CA ALA A 157 12.42 6.29 -4.00
C ALA A 157 11.89 4.86 -3.80
N ASP A 158 12.22 4.27 -2.64
CA ASP A 158 11.59 3.02 -2.18
C ASP A 158 10.20 3.32 -1.56
N TRP A 159 9.38 2.28 -1.39
CA TRP A 159 8.09 2.38 -0.71
C TRP A 159 8.22 2.21 0.82
N ASP A 160 7.29 2.79 1.58
CA ASP A 160 7.23 2.59 3.04
C ASP A 160 6.34 1.41 3.43
N LEU A 161 5.29 1.17 2.64
CA LEU A 161 4.29 0.14 2.90
C LEU A 161 4.19 -0.78 1.69
N THR A 162 4.25 -2.08 1.93
CA THR A 162 3.97 -3.08 0.89
C THR A 162 2.46 -3.27 0.78
N ALA A 163 1.87 -2.89 -0.36
CA ALA A 163 0.45 -3.09 -0.62
C ALA A 163 0.19 -4.51 -1.13
N ILE A 164 -0.78 -5.20 -0.54
CA ILE A 164 -1.11 -6.60 -0.86
C ILE A 164 -2.61 -6.72 -1.12
N HIS A 165 -2.98 -7.44 -2.18
CA HIS A 165 -4.35 -7.94 -2.35
C HIS A 165 -4.43 -9.36 -1.78
N SER A 166 -5.48 -9.63 -0.99
CA SER A 166 -5.73 -10.96 -0.42
C SER A 166 -7.14 -11.41 -0.78
N TYR A 167 -7.24 -12.33 -1.73
CA TYR A 167 -8.49 -12.99 -2.11
C TYR A 167 -8.38 -14.47 -1.73
N LYS A 168 -8.77 -14.81 -0.50
CA LYS A 168 -8.70 -16.15 0.08
C LYS A 168 -9.98 -16.50 0.83
N ASP A 169 -10.48 -17.72 0.66
CA ASP A 169 -11.65 -18.22 1.41
C ASP A 169 -11.33 -18.54 2.88
N SER A 170 -10.04 -18.69 3.17
CA SER A 170 -9.47 -18.76 4.52
C SER A 170 -7.99 -18.39 4.40
N ILE A 171 -7.44 -17.68 5.38
CA ILE A 171 -6.02 -17.35 5.39
C ILE A 171 -5.22 -18.66 5.43
N GLY A 172 -4.65 -19.04 4.28
CA GLY A 172 -3.91 -20.30 4.08
C GLY A 172 -4.45 -21.28 3.03
N ARG A 173 -5.64 -21.10 2.44
CA ARG A 173 -6.16 -22.01 1.39
C ARG A 173 -6.83 -21.29 0.20
N PRO A 174 -6.69 -21.80 -1.04
CA PRO A 174 -7.34 -21.23 -2.23
C PRO A 174 -8.86 -21.32 -2.13
N ALA A 175 -9.54 -20.35 -2.75
CA ALA A 175 -10.98 -20.28 -2.76
C ALA A 175 -11.65 -21.39 -3.59
N ARG A 176 -12.72 -22.01 -3.07
CA ARG A 176 -13.65 -22.89 -3.80
C ARG A 176 -15.08 -22.38 -3.61
N SER A 177 -15.78 -22.27 -4.72
CA SER A 177 -17.11 -21.67 -4.89
C SER A 177 -18.15 -22.02 -3.81
N SER A 178 -18.93 -20.98 -3.49
CA SER A 178 -20.24 -20.95 -2.82
C SER A 178 -20.33 -21.48 -1.39
N GLY A 179 -20.38 -20.56 -0.42
CA GLY A 179 -21.04 -20.81 0.88
C GLY A 179 -20.40 -20.26 2.15
N ARG A 180 -19.27 -19.53 2.11
CA ARG A 180 -18.50 -19.22 3.36
C ARG A 180 -17.96 -17.79 3.47
N SER A 181 -18.76 -16.78 3.13
CA SER A 181 -18.34 -15.35 3.16
C SER A 181 -18.25 -14.76 4.58
N THR A 182 -19.10 -15.19 5.51
CA THR A 182 -19.33 -14.51 6.80
C THR A 182 -18.30 -14.84 7.87
N THR A 183 -17.76 -16.06 7.88
CA THR A 183 -16.72 -16.48 8.85
C THR A 183 -15.35 -15.87 8.53
N SER A 184 -15.10 -15.51 7.27
CA SER A 184 -13.80 -15.01 6.80
C SER A 184 -13.54 -13.56 7.23
N SER A 185 -14.55 -12.68 7.18
CA SER A 185 -14.36 -11.25 7.47
C SER A 185 -14.06 -10.97 8.94
N THR A 186 -14.79 -11.58 9.88
CA THR A 186 -14.54 -11.40 11.33
C THR A 186 -13.16 -11.94 11.73
N THR A 187 -12.79 -13.11 11.21
CA THR A 187 -11.49 -13.74 11.49
C THR A 187 -10.34 -12.94 10.88
N SER A 188 -10.52 -12.38 9.67
CA SER A 188 -9.51 -11.56 9.00
C SER A 188 -9.30 -10.23 9.70
N VAL A 189 -10.38 -9.56 10.13
CA VAL A 189 -10.29 -8.31 10.90
C VAL A 189 -9.54 -8.53 12.21
N ASP A 190 -9.93 -9.55 12.99
CA ASP A 190 -9.24 -9.85 14.27
C ASP A 190 -7.76 -10.17 14.05
N LEU A 191 -7.40 -10.86 12.96
CA LEU A 191 -6.02 -11.10 12.60
C LEU A 191 -5.28 -9.80 12.25
N PHE A 192 -5.84 -8.97 11.37
CA PHE A 192 -5.20 -7.75 10.91
C PHE A 192 -5.02 -6.72 12.03
N GLU A 193 -5.99 -6.63 12.93
CA GLU A 193 -5.89 -5.75 14.09
C GLU A 193 -4.77 -6.18 15.04
N LYS A 194 -4.67 -7.49 15.32
CA LYS A 194 -3.64 -8.04 16.22
C LYS A 194 -2.27 -8.22 15.58
N ASN A 195 -2.16 -8.14 14.26
CA ASN A 195 -0.89 -8.30 13.56
C ASN A 195 -0.12 -6.97 13.50
N GLU A 196 1.05 -6.94 14.12
CA GLU A 196 1.91 -5.75 14.16
C GLU A 196 2.50 -5.36 12.80
N HIS A 197 2.52 -6.27 11.83
CA HIS A 197 2.99 -6.00 10.46
C HIS A 197 1.90 -5.47 9.53
N VAL A 198 0.63 -5.45 9.98
CA VAL A 198 -0.49 -4.89 9.23
C VAL A 198 -0.81 -3.51 9.77
N MET A 199 -0.49 -2.48 9.00
CA MET A 199 -0.73 -1.08 9.38
C MET A 199 -2.11 -0.56 8.96
N ALA A 200 -2.68 -1.18 7.93
CA ALA A 200 -3.96 -0.78 7.36
C ALA A 200 -4.56 -1.93 6.54
N TYR A 201 -5.89 -2.06 6.51
CA TYR A 201 -6.61 -3.00 5.65
C TYR A 201 -7.92 -2.39 5.16
N ALA A 202 -8.36 -2.78 3.96
CA ALA A 202 -9.57 -2.22 3.36
C ALA A 202 -10.48 -3.30 2.78
N TYR A 203 -11.78 -3.24 3.10
CA TYR A 203 -12.79 -4.08 2.45
C TYR A 203 -13.06 -3.57 1.03
N THR A 204 -13.00 -4.45 0.03
CA THR A 204 -13.23 -4.07 -1.37
C THR A 204 -14.65 -4.29 -1.83
N GLY A 205 -15.23 -3.25 -2.42
CA GLY A 205 -16.44 -3.30 -3.23
C GLY A 205 -16.14 -3.30 -4.74
N GLY A 206 -14.91 -3.67 -5.13
CA GLY A 206 -14.43 -3.65 -6.51
C GLY A 206 -15.15 -4.61 -7.46
N GLY A 207 -14.90 -4.45 -8.76
CA GLY A 207 -15.49 -5.29 -9.81
C GLY A 207 -15.00 -6.74 -9.78
N GLY A 208 -15.76 -7.65 -10.38
CA GLY A 208 -15.38 -9.06 -10.53
C GLY A 208 -15.62 -9.95 -9.31
N LEU A 209 -16.16 -9.39 -8.22
CA LEU A 209 -16.50 -10.11 -7.01
C LEU A 209 -17.92 -10.67 -7.07
N ALA A 210 -18.16 -11.75 -6.32
CA ALA A 210 -19.49 -12.35 -6.25
C ALA A 210 -20.50 -11.37 -5.62
N PRO A 211 -21.78 -11.37 -6.06
CA PRO A 211 -22.77 -10.42 -5.54
C PRO A 211 -22.95 -10.45 -4.02
N ASN A 212 -22.77 -11.61 -3.39
CA ASN A 212 -22.86 -11.78 -1.94
C ASN A 212 -21.66 -11.19 -1.17
N TRP A 213 -20.58 -10.80 -1.85
CA TRP A 213 -19.46 -10.06 -1.28
C TRP A 213 -19.72 -8.55 -1.24
N LEU A 214 -20.58 -8.01 -2.09
CA LEU A 214 -20.78 -6.56 -2.14
C LEU A 214 -21.25 -6.04 -0.78
N PRO A 215 -20.70 -4.91 -0.28
CA PRO A 215 -20.94 -4.47 1.10
C PRO A 215 -22.32 -3.85 1.31
N THR A 216 -23.03 -3.54 0.22
CA THR A 216 -24.38 -2.99 0.25
C THR A 216 -25.25 -3.69 -0.79
N ASN A 217 -26.55 -3.45 -0.71
CA ASN A 217 -27.46 -3.64 -1.85
C ASN A 217 -27.08 -2.76 -3.06
N GLY A 218 -27.78 -2.98 -4.18
CA GLY A 218 -27.43 -2.42 -5.49
C GLY A 218 -27.37 -0.88 -5.55
N ASP A 219 -28.19 -0.18 -4.78
CA ASP A 219 -28.25 1.29 -4.69
C ASP A 219 -27.38 1.88 -3.56
N GLY A 220 -26.76 1.03 -2.74
CA GLY A 220 -25.97 1.49 -1.60
C GLY A 220 -26.81 1.92 -0.38
N SER A 221 -28.14 1.77 -0.40
CA SER A 221 -29.08 2.25 0.63
C SER A 221 -29.19 1.34 1.86
N GLN A 222 -28.67 0.12 1.83
CA GLN A 222 -28.60 -0.77 3.00
C GLN A 222 -27.33 -1.61 2.97
N LEU A 223 -26.78 -1.92 4.15
CA LEU A 223 -25.71 -2.91 4.25
C LEU A 223 -26.22 -4.28 3.81
N SER A 224 -25.39 -5.01 3.08
CA SER A 224 -25.59 -6.44 2.90
C SER A 224 -25.18 -7.19 4.17
N GLU A 225 -25.42 -8.50 4.21
CA GLU A 225 -24.89 -9.36 5.28
C GLU A 225 -23.37 -9.26 5.39
N SER A 226 -22.65 -9.27 4.26
CA SER A 226 -21.19 -9.12 4.23
C SER A 226 -20.75 -7.75 4.75
N GLY A 227 -21.47 -6.68 4.39
CA GLY A 227 -21.13 -5.34 4.86
C GLY A 227 -21.44 -5.11 6.33
N GLY A 228 -22.54 -5.68 6.84
CA GLY A 228 -22.86 -5.72 8.26
C GLY A 228 -21.86 -6.53 9.06
N THR A 229 -21.37 -7.65 8.51
CA THR A 229 -20.32 -8.45 9.14
C THR A 229 -19.02 -7.67 9.27
N TYR A 230 -18.58 -6.97 8.21
CA TYR A 230 -17.39 -6.13 8.28
C TYR A 230 -17.53 -5.02 9.32
N LEU A 231 -18.67 -4.30 9.31
CA LEU A 231 -18.97 -3.25 10.30
C LEU A 231 -18.89 -3.80 11.73
N ASN A 232 -19.62 -4.87 12.03
CA ASN A 232 -19.62 -5.49 13.36
C ASN A 232 -18.22 -5.94 13.81
N ALA A 233 -17.37 -6.37 12.88
CA ALA A 233 -16.00 -6.78 13.20
C ALA A 233 -15.10 -5.58 13.54
N ILE A 234 -15.15 -4.51 12.73
CA ILE A 234 -14.30 -3.32 12.94
C ILE A 234 -14.76 -2.49 14.15
N THR A 235 -16.04 -2.49 14.50
CA THR A 235 -16.56 -1.78 15.69
C THR A 235 -15.93 -2.27 17.00
N LYS A 236 -15.38 -3.50 17.06
CA LYS A 236 -14.69 -4.01 18.26
C LYS A 236 -13.38 -3.26 18.59
N TYR A 237 -12.81 -2.55 17.61
CA TYR A 237 -11.50 -1.92 17.69
C TYR A 237 -11.57 -0.39 17.59
N ASN A 238 -12.78 0.17 17.65
CA ASN A 238 -13.07 1.61 17.57
C ASN A 238 -13.56 2.17 18.90
#